data_AF-A0A1M3DU66-F1
#
_entry.id   AF-A0A1M3DU66-F1
#
_cell.length_a   1.000
_cell.length_b   1.000
_cell.length_c   1.000
_cell.angle_alpha   90.00
_cell.angle_beta   90.00
_cell.angle_gamma   90.00
#
_symmetry.space_group_name_H-M   'P 1'
#
loop_
_entity.id
_entity.type
_entity.pdbx_description
1 polymer ?
#
loop_
_entity_poly.entity_id
_entity_poly.type
_entity_poly.pdbx_seq_one_letter_code
_entity_poly.pdbx_strand_id
1 'polypeptide(L)'
;MNKLLLLFAVLFLFSCQKKEAESRVVGTQSSIAPPYDTIAKDSFSAGAISVDVAQKIRRSSVAYQDSVRAAKMKLAEEKAAAQLKEEQEKADKKAEADKKKADDAKNAKEKEKQSSEGVPTDVKSSNP
;
A
#
# COMPACT_ATOMS: atom_id res chain seq x y z
N MET A 1 104.35 -47.57 8.75
CA MET A 1 103.73 -46.36 8.17
C MET A 1 102.44 -46.69 7.40
N ASN A 2 102.40 -47.79 6.65
CA ASN A 2 101.23 -48.19 5.84
C ASN A 2 99.93 -48.44 6.64
N LYS A 3 100.03 -48.95 7.87
CA LYS A 3 98.86 -49.14 8.76
C LYS A 3 98.22 -47.81 9.19
N LEU A 4 99.03 -46.75 9.33
CA LEU A 4 98.55 -45.42 9.68
C LEU A 4 97.82 -44.76 8.50
N LEU A 5 98.33 -44.99 7.29
CA LEU A 5 97.77 -44.48 6.04
C LEU A 5 96.39 -45.12 5.74
N LEU A 6 96.25 -46.41 6.03
CA LEU A 6 94.97 -47.13 5.92
C LEU A 6 93.93 -46.60 6.92
N LEU A 7 94.35 -46.25 8.14
CA LEU A 7 93.48 -45.72 9.18
C LEU A 7 92.98 -44.31 8.85
N PHE A 8 93.84 -43.46 8.27
CA PHE A 8 93.43 -42.17 7.73
C PHE A 8 92.46 -42.29 6.54
N ALA A 9 92.68 -43.25 5.64
CA ALA A 9 91.78 -43.48 4.50
C ALA A 9 90.36 -43.89 4.92
N VAL A 10 90.24 -44.71 5.97
CA VAL A 10 88.93 -45.10 6.54
C VAL A 10 88.22 -43.89 7.17
N LEU A 11 88.94 -43.01 7.86
CA LEU A 11 88.38 -41.79 8.46
C LEU A 11 87.79 -40.81 7.43
N PHE A 12 88.41 -40.70 6.25
CA PHE A 12 87.89 -39.86 5.16
C PHE A 12 86.60 -40.40 4.53
N LEU A 13 86.38 -41.72 4.55
CA LEU A 13 85.17 -42.34 3.98
C LEU A 13 83.90 -42.10 4.82
N PHE A 14 84.03 -41.84 6.12
CA PHE A 14 82.90 -41.54 7.01
C PHE A 14 82.53 -40.04 7.09
N SER A 15 83.30 -39.14 6.46
CA SER A 15 83.08 -37.69 6.57
C SER A 15 82.08 -37.10 5.56
N CYS A 16 81.31 -37.91 4.84
CA CYS A 16 80.31 -37.44 3.88
C CYS A 16 78.92 -37.29 4.54
N GLN A 17 78.81 -36.40 5.53
CA GLN A 17 77.51 -35.98 6.05
C GLN A 17 76.89 -34.97 5.08
N LYS A 18 76.00 -35.45 4.20
CA LYS A 18 75.09 -34.58 3.44
C LYS A 18 74.22 -33.84 4.46
N LYS A 19 74.45 -32.54 4.62
CA LYS A 19 73.48 -31.66 5.28
C LYS A 19 72.29 -31.58 4.34
N GLU A 20 71.27 -32.38 4.61
CA GLU A 20 69.94 -32.06 4.12
C GLU A 20 69.61 -30.71 4.75
N ALA A 21 69.65 -29.66 3.92
CA ALA A 21 68.98 -28.43 4.24
C ALA A 21 67.51 -28.82 4.32
N GLU A 22 67.06 -29.16 5.53
CA GLU A 22 65.67 -29.33 5.87
C GLU A 22 64.99 -28.08 5.32
N SER A 23 64.29 -28.30 4.19
CA SER A 23 63.56 -27.28 3.50
C SER A 23 62.67 -26.68 4.55
N ARG A 24 63.03 -25.46 4.98
CA ARG A 24 62.23 -24.59 5.80
C ARG A 24 60.82 -24.78 5.29
N VAL A 25 59.99 -25.46 6.07
CA VAL A 25 58.56 -25.54 5.78
C VAL A 25 58.17 -24.09 5.76
N VAL A 26 58.06 -23.55 4.54
CA VAL A 26 57.27 -22.38 4.27
C VAL A 26 55.89 -22.89 4.61
N GLY A 27 55.60 -22.88 5.91
CA GLY A 27 54.25 -22.85 6.41
C GLY A 27 53.73 -21.63 5.71
N THR A 28 53.06 -21.89 4.59
CA THR A 28 52.01 -21.06 4.06
C THR A 28 51.40 -20.43 5.28
N GLN A 29 51.61 -19.12 5.45
CA GLN A 29 50.78 -18.34 6.34
C GLN A 29 49.40 -18.42 5.71
N SER A 30 48.74 -19.56 5.90
CA SER A 30 47.34 -19.77 5.67
C SER A 30 46.72 -18.82 6.66
N SER A 31 46.45 -17.62 6.16
CA SER A 31 45.63 -16.59 6.76
C SER A 31 44.68 -17.24 7.75
N ILE A 32 44.96 -17.06 9.05
CA ILE A 32 44.07 -17.48 10.15
C ILE A 32 42.76 -16.68 10.07
N ALA A 33 42.71 -15.64 9.24
CA ALA A 33 41.49 -14.95 8.89
C ALA A 33 40.59 -15.88 8.05
N PRO A 34 39.38 -16.19 8.54
CA PRO A 34 38.40 -16.95 7.77
C PRO A 34 38.09 -16.23 6.45
N PRO A 35 37.74 -16.96 5.38
CA PRO A 35 37.45 -16.39 4.05
C PRO A 35 36.07 -15.70 4.00
N TYR A 36 35.48 -15.41 5.15
CA TYR A 36 34.17 -14.79 5.28
C TYR A 36 34.23 -13.64 6.26
N ASP A 37 33.36 -12.67 6.04
CA ASP A 37 33.25 -11.49 6.88
C ASP A 37 32.82 -11.87 8.31
N THR A 38 33.68 -11.59 9.29
CA THR A 38 33.39 -11.78 10.72
C THR A 38 32.79 -10.53 11.37
N ILE A 39 32.49 -9.49 10.59
CA ILE A 39 31.77 -8.32 11.11
C ILE A 39 30.40 -8.79 11.59
N ALA A 40 30.07 -8.44 12.84
CA ALA A 40 28.78 -8.72 13.42
C ALA A 40 27.69 -7.93 12.66
N LYS A 41 27.06 -8.57 11.67
CA LYS A 41 25.79 -8.10 11.12
C LYS A 41 24.67 -8.55 12.04
N ASP A 42 24.19 -7.61 12.85
CA ASP A 42 22.97 -7.80 13.61
C ASP A 42 21.78 -7.90 12.65
N SER A 43 20.87 -8.84 12.94
CA SER A 43 19.60 -9.05 12.24
C SER A 43 18.66 -7.83 12.32
N PHE A 44 18.99 -6.83 13.14
CA PHE A 44 18.27 -5.56 13.24
C PHE A 44 18.90 -4.41 12.42
N SER A 45 19.98 -4.67 11.68
CA SER A 45 20.61 -3.64 10.85
C SER A 45 19.76 -3.21 9.65
N ALA A 46 20.02 -2.01 9.13
CA ALA A 46 19.31 -1.50 7.96
C ALA A 46 19.50 -2.45 6.76
N GLY A 47 18.40 -2.95 6.19
CA GLY A 47 18.41 -3.93 5.10
C GLY A 47 18.43 -5.39 5.54
N ALA A 48 18.43 -5.69 6.84
CA ALA A 48 18.32 -7.07 7.33
C ALA A 48 16.89 -7.65 7.16
N ILE A 49 15.88 -6.79 7.03
CA ILE A 49 14.50 -7.19 6.78
C ILE A 49 14.18 -7.23 5.29
N SER A 50 13.36 -8.19 4.87
CA SER A 50 12.84 -8.24 3.50
C SER A 50 11.87 -7.09 3.22
N VAL A 51 11.68 -6.77 1.94
CA VAL A 51 10.76 -5.72 1.48
C VAL A 51 9.33 -5.98 1.96
N ASP A 52 8.87 -7.23 1.90
CA ASP A 52 7.52 -7.62 2.32
C ASP A 52 7.32 -7.44 3.82
N VAL A 53 8.31 -7.80 4.62
CA VAL A 53 8.28 -7.61 6.07
C VAL A 53 8.29 -6.11 6.40
N ALA A 54 9.13 -5.33 5.73
CA ALA A 54 9.14 -3.87 5.88
C ALA A 54 7.78 -3.26 5.53
N GLN A 55 7.13 -3.73 4.47
CA GLN A 55 5.80 -3.24 4.07
C GLN A 55 4.72 -3.64 5.08
N LYS A 56 4.77 -4.87 5.62
CA LYS A 56 3.85 -5.33 6.66
C LYS A 56 3.98 -4.50 7.93
N ILE A 57 5.20 -4.20 8.36
CA ILE A 57 5.49 -3.34 9.52
C ILE A 57 4.94 -1.93 9.29
N ARG A 58 5.14 -1.36 8.10
CA ARG A 58 4.59 -0.04 7.76
C ARG A 58 3.07 -0.01 7.86
N ARG A 59 2.39 -1.05 7.34
CA ARG A 59 0.92 -1.17 7.43
C ARG A 59 0.41 -1.43 8.85
N SER A 60 1.19 -2.09 9.69
CA SER A 60 0.84 -2.30 11.10
C SER A 60 1.08 -1.07 11.98
N SER A 61 1.72 -0.02 11.45
CA SER A 61 1.92 1.22 12.21
C SER A 61 0.60 1.90 12.54
N VAL A 62 0.51 2.49 13.73
CA VAL A 62 -0.67 3.23 14.20
C VAL A 62 -1.02 4.37 13.24
N ALA A 63 -0.01 5.12 12.79
CA ALA A 63 -0.18 6.21 11.83
C ALA A 63 -0.83 5.77 10.51
N TYR A 64 -0.43 4.60 9.98
CA TYR A 64 -1.05 4.06 8.77
C TYR A 64 -2.51 3.66 9.02
N GLN A 65 -2.79 2.97 10.13
CA GLN A 65 -4.15 2.54 10.46
C GLN A 65 -5.09 3.72 10.67
N ASP A 66 -4.62 4.77 11.33
CA ASP A 66 -5.39 5.99 11.56
C ASP A 66 -5.66 6.75 10.26
N SER A 67 -4.66 6.84 9.37
CA SER A 67 -4.83 7.41 8.03
C SER A 67 -5.89 6.65 7.22
N VAL A 68 -5.84 5.32 7.23
CA VAL A 68 -6.83 4.47 6.56
C VAL A 68 -8.22 4.66 7.17
N ARG A 69 -8.34 4.78 8.50
CA ARG A 69 -9.61 5.04 9.17
C ARG A 69 -10.17 6.38 8.74
N ALA A 70 -9.37 7.45 8.76
CA ALA A 70 -9.78 8.78 8.32
C ALA A 70 -10.25 8.79 6.86
N ALA A 71 -9.52 8.12 5.96
CA ALA A 71 -9.92 7.99 4.57
C ALA A 71 -11.26 7.26 4.40
N LYS A 72 -11.48 6.17 5.16
CA LYS A 72 -12.75 5.43 5.14
C LYS A 72 -13.93 6.26 5.66
N MET A 73 -13.74 7.05 6.71
CA MET A 73 -14.78 7.91 7.26
C MET A 73 -15.20 8.97 6.24
N LYS A 74 -14.25 9.66 5.60
CA LYS A 74 -14.54 10.64 4.54
C LYS A 74 -15.32 10.03 3.38
N LEU A 75 -14.93 8.84 2.93
CA LEU A 75 -15.61 8.13 1.86
C LEU A 75 -17.05 7.74 2.27
N ALA A 76 -17.25 7.32 3.52
CA ALA A 76 -18.58 7.00 4.03
C ALA A 76 -19.47 8.25 4.11
N GLU A 77 -18.94 9.40 4.55
CA GLU A 77 -19.64 10.68 4.59
C GLU A 77 -20.04 11.15 3.18
N GLU A 78 -19.12 11.05 2.20
CA GLU A 78 -19.42 11.38 0.80
C GLU A 78 -20.54 10.51 0.23
N LYS A 79 -20.51 9.20 0.52
CA LYS A 79 -21.58 8.28 0.10
C LYS A 79 -22.92 8.60 0.75
N ALA A 80 -22.93 8.90 2.05
CA ALA A 80 -24.15 9.28 2.76
C ALA A 80 -24.73 10.59 2.20
N ALA A 81 -23.88 11.59 1.93
CA ALA A 81 -24.31 12.85 1.33
C ALA A 81 -24.86 12.65 -0.09
N ALA A 82 -24.26 11.76 -0.89
CA ALA A 82 -24.75 11.43 -2.22
C ALA A 82 -26.13 10.75 -2.19
N GLN A 83 -26.33 9.81 -1.27
CA GLN A 83 -27.62 9.13 -1.08
C GLN A 83 -28.73 10.10 -0.65
N LEU A 84 -28.43 11.00 0.29
CA LEU A 84 -29.38 12.03 0.73
C LEU A 84 -29.78 12.99 -0.40
N LYS A 85 -28.83 13.39 -1.25
CA LYS A 85 -29.13 14.21 -2.42
C LYS A 85 -30.03 13.48 -3.42
N GLU A 86 -29.76 12.20 -3.67
CA GLU A 86 -30.59 11.39 -4.57
C GLU A 86 -32.02 11.22 -4.04
N GLU A 87 -32.19 11.03 -2.72
CA GLU A 87 -33.52 10.95 -2.10
C GLU A 87 -34.27 12.28 -2.15
N GLN A 88 -33.60 13.40 -1.92
CA GLN A 88 -34.19 14.74 -2.07
C GLN A 88 -34.64 14.99 -3.51
N GLU A 89 -33.81 14.70 -4.51
CA GLU A 89 -34.20 14.86 -5.92
C GLU A 89 -35.40 13.98 -6.30
N LYS A 90 -35.49 12.76 -5.76
CA LYS A 90 -36.65 11.89 -5.98
C LYS A 90 -37.91 12.43 -5.29
N ALA A 91 -37.78 12.99 -4.09
CA ALA A 91 -38.89 13.61 -3.36
C ALA A 91 -39.38 14.87 -4.08
N ASP A 92 -38.48 15.74 -4.54
CA ASP A 92 -38.81 16.97 -5.26
C ASP A 92 -39.50 16.68 -6.60
N LYS A 93 -38.99 15.69 -7.36
CA LYS A 93 -39.64 15.22 -8.61
C LYS A 93 -41.05 14.69 -8.38
N LYS A 94 -41.30 14.00 -7.25
CA LYS A 94 -42.64 13.52 -6.90
C LYS A 94 -43.56 14.67 -6.49
N ALA A 95 -43.06 15.61 -5.69
CA ALA A 95 -43.83 16.79 -5.27
C ALA A 95 -44.19 17.69 -6.46
N GLU A 96 -43.29 17.86 -7.43
CA GLU A 96 -43.56 18.62 -8.66
C GLU A 96 -44.60 17.92 -9.55
N ALA A 97 -44.54 16.58 -9.67
CA ALA A 97 -45.51 15.80 -10.41
C ALA A 97 -46.91 15.86 -9.78
N ASP A 98 -47.02 15.82 -8.46
CA ASP A 98 -48.31 15.96 -7.76
C ASP A 98 -48.88 17.38 -7.84
N LYS A 99 -48.02 18.42 -7.80
CA LYS A 99 -48.47 19.80 -8.02
C LYS A 99 -49.04 20.00 -9.43
N LYS A 100 -48.39 19.48 -10.47
CA LYS A 100 -48.90 19.56 -11.85
C LYS A 100 -50.26 18.88 -12.01
N LYS A 101 -50.45 17.70 -11.40
CA LYS A 101 -51.75 17.00 -11.40
C LYS A 101 -52.84 17.76 -10.62
N ALA A 102 -52.48 18.45 -9.54
CA ALA A 102 -53.42 19.25 -8.77
C ALA A 102 -53.84 20.55 -9.49
N ASP A 103 -52.93 21.18 -10.23
CA ASP A 103 -53.24 22.37 -11.05
C ASP A 103 -54.09 22.01 -12.27
N ASP A 104 -53.83 20.89 -12.94
CA ASP A 104 -54.69 20.43 -14.05
C ASP A 104 -56.12 20.10 -13.60
N ALA A 105 -56.28 19.54 -12.38
CA ALA A 105 -57.59 19.26 -11.80
C ALA A 105 -58.36 20.51 -11.36
N LYS A 106 -57.66 21.59 -10.96
CA LYS A 106 -58.29 22.89 -10.65
C LYS A 106 -58.74 23.63 -11.91
N ASN A 107 -57.90 23.64 -12.95
CA ASN A 107 -58.23 24.28 -14.23
C ASN A 107 -59.41 23.57 -14.94
N ALA A 108 -59.59 22.27 -14.75
CA ALA A 108 -60.76 21.54 -15.25
C ALA A 108 -62.06 21.92 -14.51
N LYS A 109 -62.01 22.15 -13.19
CA LYS A 109 -63.17 22.57 -12.39
C LYS A 109 -63.57 24.03 -12.61
N GLU A 110 -62.65 24.91 -12.98
CA GLU A 110 -62.97 26.30 -13.36
C GLU A 110 -63.62 26.39 -14.75
N LYS A 111 -63.23 25.53 -15.69
CA LYS A 111 -63.87 25.45 -17.02
C LYS A 111 -65.32 24.94 -16.98
N GLU A 112 -65.66 24.06 -16.04
CA GLU A 112 -67.05 23.59 -15.86
C GLU A 112 -67.96 24.65 -15.20
N LYS A 113 -67.41 25.55 -14.39
CA LYS A 113 -68.20 26.64 -13.76
C LYS A 113 -68.49 27.81 -14.70
N GLN A 114 -67.68 28.01 -15.76
CA GLN A 114 -67.91 29.07 -16.75
C GLN A 114 -68.89 28.68 -17.87
N SER A 115 -69.33 27.42 -17.97
CA SER A 115 -70.29 26.99 -18.99
C SER A 115 -71.76 26.98 -18.54
N SER A 116 -72.09 27.44 -17.32
CA SER A 116 -73.47 27.40 -16.79
C SER A 116 -74.12 28.76 -16.46
N GLU A 117 -73.46 29.90 -16.70
CA GLU A 117 -74.07 31.23 -16.51
C GLU A 117 -73.98 32.05 -17.80
N GLY A 118 -75.05 32.05 -18.60
CA GLY A 118 -75.08 32.80 -19.85
C GLY A 118 -76.45 32.86 -20.52
N VAL A 119 -77.47 33.38 -19.84
CA VAL A 119 -78.65 33.98 -20.50
C VAL A 119 -79.11 35.20 -19.70
N PRO A 120 -79.02 36.42 -20.25
CA PRO A 120 -79.93 37.50 -19.89
C PRO A 120 -80.85 37.79 -21.07
N THR A 121 -82.15 37.60 -20.89
CA THR A 121 -83.18 38.24 -21.71
C THR A 121 -83.64 39.50 -21.00
N ASP A 122 -83.33 40.65 -21.60
CA ASP A 122 -83.85 41.97 -21.23
C ASP A 122 -85.39 41.99 -21.26
N VAL A 123 -86.01 42.27 -20.10
CA VAL A 123 -87.42 42.68 -20.03
C VAL A 123 -87.48 44.18 -19.77
N LYS A 124 -87.85 44.85 -20.85
CA LYS A 124 -88.43 46.18 -21.02
C LYS A 124 -89.12 46.77 -19.78
N SER A 125 -88.59 47.91 -19.33
CA SER A 125 -89.26 48.87 -18.46
C SER A 125 -90.19 49.76 -19.30
N SER A 126 -91.47 49.79 -18.96
CA SER A 126 -92.40 50.88 -19.29
C SER A 126 -93.47 50.98 -18.20
N ASN A 127 -93.48 52.12 -17.51
CA ASN A 127 -94.61 52.69 -16.79
C ASN A 127 -94.94 54.03 -17.47
N PRO A 128 -96.09 54.69 -17.23
CA PRO A 128 -97.13 54.42 -16.23
C PRO A 128 -98.43 53.80 -16.77
#